data_AF-A0A2P6MPT6-F1
#
_entry.id   AF-A0A2P6MPT6-F1
#
_cell.length_a   1.000
_cell.length_b   1.000
_cell.length_c   1.000
_cell.angle_alpha   90.00
_cell.angle_beta   90.00
_cell.angle_gamma   90.00
#
_symmetry.space_group_name_H-M   'P 1'
#
loop_
_entity.id
_entity.type
_entity.pdbx_description
1 polymer ?
#
loop_
_entity_poly.entity_id
_entity_poly.type
_entity_poly.pdbx_seq_one_letter_code
_entity_poly.pdbx_strand_id
1 'polypeptide(L)'
;GWTALQTINLGINNFTLYNSSAVGPAVTSCDMRQNSFLACIPPSPCLATSSSAPLALCPFICSWFFTSANDVTNDFATAAAGCNNLTISLSGQFTSFVVNYTGYGNSISLVGSSAMIGSNVSISLYNVSSFKISGVQFSNIYSNSPIITATGVTSIILSQTNFTSISATNILSISNGLSLSLTNCIFSNNIASTAAISTSGTSLSTLSITSSTFSGNSAASGVIMSQGGQTSLLSSNNVYYNNTASSNGGAVNTDGGVLSFASDTFTNNKANNNGGSIYGSGMTIITMTLCKIVGSQAMRGGGIYSTGQLLVSQSNVSSCAASTDGGFIWSSGNINIQGGSFSVNSASSRGGAFFVTSGILRSNSASISLNQAAQGGAIYADQSISTISACTFVNNSAPSQGGSIYSTGAMTLYNCVVSSSESSTIISSGSVIQRGNRMYLYNNAGTIETLTGPSVLSNEYVSQSSSQPAIQLLQAAVIINNCTMASGGGITTSADDNSSLLTS
;
A
#
# COMPACT_ATOMS: atom_id res chain seq x y z
N GLY A 1 62.36 -0.31 1.06
CA GLY A 1 61.97 0.89 1.83
C GLY A 1 61.50 1.94 0.86
N TRP A 2 60.29 2.46 1.02
CA TRP A 2 59.71 3.42 0.09
C TRP A 2 60.07 4.84 0.55
N THR A 3 60.79 5.60 -0.27
CA THR A 3 61.08 7.03 -0.03
C THR A 3 60.11 7.88 -0.84
N ALA A 4 59.42 8.82 -0.17
CA ALA A 4 58.50 9.74 -0.81
C ALA A 4 59.28 10.84 -1.55
N LEU A 5 58.95 11.07 -2.83
CA LEU A 5 59.65 12.06 -3.66
C LEU A 5 59.07 13.48 -3.53
N GLN A 6 57.75 13.61 -3.34
CA GLN A 6 57.11 14.91 -3.09
C GLN A 6 55.64 14.73 -2.65
N THR A 7 55.18 15.60 -1.76
CA THR A 7 53.76 15.71 -1.37
C THR A 7 53.20 16.99 -1.97
N ILE A 8 52.17 16.90 -2.80
CA ILE A 8 51.41 18.07 -3.27
C ILE A 8 50.15 18.16 -2.42
N ASN A 9 50.00 19.28 -1.70
CA ASN A 9 48.87 19.54 -0.82
C ASN A 9 47.84 20.43 -1.53
N LEU A 10 46.66 19.89 -1.81
CA LEU A 10 45.52 20.60 -2.39
C LEU A 10 44.35 20.71 -1.39
N GLY A 11 44.65 20.96 -0.13
CA GLY A 11 43.68 21.28 0.92
C GLY A 11 43.08 20.04 1.62
N ILE A 12 42.44 19.13 0.88
CA ILE A 12 41.71 17.97 1.48
C ILE A 12 42.27 16.61 1.01
N ASN A 13 43.16 16.56 0.02
CA ASN A 13 43.78 15.33 -0.46
C ASN A 13 45.30 15.47 -0.53
N ASN A 14 46.02 14.52 0.09
CA ASN A 14 47.46 14.38 -0.05
C ASN A 14 47.75 13.31 -1.11
N PHE A 15 48.45 13.68 -2.17
CA PHE A 15 48.98 12.71 -3.13
C PHE A 15 50.46 12.44 -2.82
N THR A 16 50.80 11.16 -2.64
CA THR A 16 52.18 10.71 -2.43
C THR A 16 52.60 9.85 -3.62
N LEU A 17 53.60 10.31 -4.38
CA LEU A 17 54.16 9.60 -5.52
C LEU A 17 55.29 8.66 -5.07
N TYR A 18 55.26 7.43 -5.57
CA TYR A 18 56.27 6.39 -5.27
C TYR A 18 56.99 5.92 -6.55
N ASN A 19 58.26 5.53 -6.42
CA ASN A 19 59.11 5.08 -7.52
C ASN A 19 58.63 3.73 -8.12
N SER A 20 58.61 3.64 -9.45
CA SER A 20 57.99 2.59 -10.27
C SER A 20 58.93 1.48 -10.75
N SER A 21 60.12 1.32 -10.16
CA SER A 21 61.14 0.37 -10.63
C SER A 21 60.85 -1.13 -10.36
N ALA A 22 59.58 -1.55 -10.19
CA ALA A 22 59.20 -2.95 -9.93
C ALA A 22 58.05 -3.48 -10.81
N VAL A 23 57.64 -2.78 -11.88
CA VAL A 23 56.58 -3.25 -12.78
C VAL A 23 57.19 -3.88 -14.03
N GLY A 24 57.00 -5.19 -14.22
CA GLY A 24 57.40 -5.93 -15.42
C GLY A 24 56.61 -5.53 -16.69
N PRO A 25 57.03 -5.98 -17.89
CA PRO A 25 56.72 -5.35 -19.18
C PRO A 25 55.29 -5.58 -19.74
N ALA A 26 54.27 -5.77 -18.90
CA ALA A 26 52.91 -6.11 -19.34
C ALA A 26 51.89 -4.96 -19.29
N VAL A 27 52.33 -3.70 -19.33
CA VAL A 27 51.41 -2.54 -19.42
C VAL A 27 51.78 -1.71 -20.65
N THR A 28 51.21 -2.06 -21.81
CA THR A 28 51.54 -1.43 -23.09
C THR A 28 50.60 -0.32 -23.55
N SER A 29 49.65 0.14 -22.74
CA SER A 29 49.16 1.53 -22.82
C SER A 29 48.13 1.87 -21.73
N CYS A 30 48.36 2.97 -21.04
CA CYS A 30 47.37 3.66 -20.23
C CYS A 30 47.45 5.13 -20.64
N ASP A 31 46.75 5.50 -21.73
CA ASP A 31 46.71 6.89 -22.21
C ASP A 31 45.59 7.66 -21.48
N MET A 32 45.99 8.53 -20.55
CA MET A 32 45.10 9.26 -19.65
C MET A 32 44.56 10.58 -20.24
N ARG A 33 44.74 10.85 -21.54
CA ARG A 33 44.34 12.16 -22.11
C ARG A 33 42.94 12.21 -22.71
N GLN A 34 42.21 11.10 -22.84
CA GLN A 34 40.88 11.08 -23.49
C GLN A 34 39.76 10.26 -22.82
N ASN A 35 39.88 9.83 -21.55
CA ASN A 35 38.81 9.09 -20.87
C ASN A 35 38.49 9.63 -19.48
N SER A 36 37.27 10.15 -19.30
CA SER A 36 36.71 10.55 -17.99
C SER A 36 36.06 9.38 -17.22
N PHE A 37 36.22 8.14 -17.71
CA PHE A 37 35.76 6.92 -17.04
C PHE A 37 36.78 5.79 -17.25
N LEU A 38 37.76 5.64 -16.36
CA LEU A 38 38.42 4.36 -16.09
C LEU A 38 39.27 4.48 -14.83
N ALA A 39 38.78 3.84 -13.75
CA ALA A 39 39.59 3.49 -12.61
C ALA A 39 40.53 2.34 -13.05
N CYS A 40 41.84 2.56 -12.97
CA CYS A 40 42.83 1.48 -13.04
C CYS A 40 42.76 0.65 -11.74
N ILE A 41 41.69 -0.13 -11.57
CA ILE A 41 41.65 -1.20 -10.58
C ILE A 41 41.92 -2.48 -11.37
N PRO A 42 42.95 -3.27 -11.02
CA PRO A 42 43.31 -4.45 -11.80
C PRO A 42 42.16 -5.46 -11.82
N PRO A 43 42.03 -6.31 -12.87
CA PRO A 43 41.20 -7.50 -12.78
C PRO A 43 41.68 -8.34 -11.60
N SER A 44 40.72 -8.98 -10.91
CA SER A 44 40.92 -9.86 -9.73
C SER A 44 42.34 -10.43 -9.63
N PRO A 45 43.11 -10.14 -8.57
CA PRO A 45 44.40 -10.79 -8.35
C PRO A 45 44.26 -12.28 -7.98
N CYS A 46 43.04 -12.81 -7.89
CA CYS A 46 42.74 -14.16 -7.41
C CYS A 46 42.11 -15.00 -8.54
N LEU A 47 42.69 -15.02 -9.74
CA LEU A 47 42.41 -16.09 -10.69
C LEU A 47 42.97 -17.37 -10.10
N ALA A 48 42.09 -18.29 -9.71
CA ALA A 48 42.48 -19.64 -9.32
C ALA A 48 43.08 -20.35 -10.53
N THR A 49 44.38 -20.23 -10.75
CA THR A 49 45.10 -21.14 -11.64
C THR A 49 45.09 -22.51 -10.97
N SER A 50 44.69 -23.53 -11.71
CA SER A 50 44.54 -24.93 -11.31
C SER A 50 45.85 -25.65 -10.94
N SER A 51 46.76 -24.99 -10.22
CA SER A 51 48.03 -25.56 -9.77
C SER A 51 48.24 -25.29 -8.29
N SER A 52 48.65 -26.34 -7.59
CA SER A 52 48.91 -26.49 -6.15
C SER A 52 49.97 -25.54 -5.55
N ALA A 53 49.84 -24.23 -5.75
CA ALA A 53 50.66 -23.21 -5.10
C ALA A 53 49.90 -22.60 -3.90
N PRO A 54 50.59 -22.24 -2.81
CA PRO A 54 49.95 -21.70 -1.62
C PRO A 54 49.23 -20.40 -1.97
N LEU A 55 47.98 -20.28 -1.48
CA LEU A 55 47.10 -19.12 -1.64
C LEU A 55 47.89 -17.83 -1.36
N ALA A 56 48.24 -17.10 -2.41
CA ALA A 56 48.77 -15.76 -2.27
C ALA A 56 47.69 -14.93 -1.57
N LEU A 57 48.04 -14.36 -0.41
CA LEU A 57 47.18 -13.49 0.39
C LEU A 57 46.65 -12.36 -0.51
N CYS A 58 45.39 -12.48 -0.93
CA CYS A 58 44.74 -11.42 -1.68
C CYS A 58 44.69 -10.16 -0.80
N PRO A 59 45.06 -8.97 -1.32
CA PRO A 59 44.98 -7.74 -0.55
C PRO A 59 43.55 -7.48 -0.08
N PHE A 60 43.39 -6.88 1.10
CA PHE A 60 42.12 -6.46 1.70
C PHE A 60 41.46 -5.34 0.86
N ILE A 61 40.91 -5.70 -0.30
CA ILE A 61 40.21 -4.79 -1.20
C ILE A 61 38.71 -4.98 -0.98
N CYS A 62 38.05 -3.95 -0.49
CA CYS A 62 36.60 -3.96 -0.26
C CYS A 62 35.81 -3.24 -1.36
N SER A 63 36.44 -3.01 -2.52
CA SER A 63 35.82 -2.48 -3.73
C SER A 63 36.20 -3.36 -4.93
N TRP A 64 35.23 -4.06 -5.48
CA TRP A 64 35.39 -4.98 -6.60
C TRP A 64 34.62 -4.50 -7.82
N PHE A 65 35.06 -4.90 -9.00
CA PHE A 65 34.36 -4.61 -10.26
C PHE A 65 34.05 -5.92 -10.98
N PHE A 66 32.76 -6.22 -11.17
CA PHE A 66 32.30 -7.41 -11.87
C PHE A 66 31.72 -7.03 -13.23
N THR A 67 32.05 -7.86 -14.21
CA THR A 67 31.49 -7.85 -15.56
C THR A 67 30.75 -9.16 -15.82
N SER A 68 30.05 -9.27 -16.94
CA SER A 68 29.39 -10.51 -17.37
C SER A 68 30.33 -11.71 -17.56
N ALA A 69 31.65 -11.51 -17.57
CA ALA A 69 32.65 -12.58 -17.65
C ALA A 69 33.03 -13.19 -16.28
N ASN A 70 32.64 -12.54 -15.18
CA ASN A 70 32.95 -13.02 -13.84
C ASN A 70 32.14 -14.26 -13.47
N ASP A 71 32.77 -15.18 -12.74
CA ASP A 71 32.05 -16.24 -12.04
C ASP A 71 31.55 -15.67 -10.71
N VAL A 72 30.37 -15.05 -10.75
CA VAL A 72 29.77 -14.36 -9.61
C VAL A 72 29.77 -15.22 -8.36
N THR A 73 29.57 -16.53 -8.47
CA THR A 73 29.49 -17.43 -7.30
C THR A 73 30.82 -17.46 -6.54
N ASN A 74 31.91 -17.71 -7.28
CA ASN A 74 33.25 -17.87 -6.70
C ASN A 74 33.91 -16.51 -6.38
N ASP A 75 33.73 -15.53 -7.26
CA ASP A 75 34.29 -14.20 -7.10
C ASP A 75 33.63 -13.45 -5.93
N PHE A 76 32.32 -13.61 -5.72
CA PHE A 76 31.61 -12.99 -4.60
C PHE A 76 32.10 -13.55 -3.25
N ALA A 77 32.25 -14.87 -3.14
CA ALA A 77 32.74 -15.49 -1.91
C ALA A 77 34.16 -15.00 -1.55
N THR A 78 35.02 -14.86 -2.56
CA THR A 78 36.38 -14.34 -2.40
C THR A 78 36.36 -12.88 -1.95
N ALA A 79 35.54 -12.04 -2.58
CA ALA A 79 35.41 -10.63 -2.22
C ALA A 79 34.84 -10.44 -0.80
N ALA A 80 33.90 -11.29 -0.38
CA ALA A 80 33.23 -11.18 0.90
C ALA A 80 34.05 -11.74 2.08
N ALA A 81 34.97 -12.69 1.84
CA ALA A 81 35.81 -13.28 2.88
C ALA A 81 36.79 -12.28 3.54
N GLY A 82 37.19 -11.23 2.80
CA GLY A 82 38.17 -10.25 3.26
C GLY A 82 37.59 -8.97 3.86
N CYS A 83 36.27 -8.75 3.84
CA CYS A 83 35.73 -7.40 3.99
C CYS A 83 34.48 -7.31 4.86
N ASN A 84 34.55 -6.42 5.85
CA ASN A 84 33.39 -6.05 6.65
C ASN A 84 32.41 -5.15 5.88
N ASN A 85 32.90 -4.34 4.92
CA ASN A 85 32.10 -3.42 4.11
C ASN A 85 32.45 -3.56 2.64
N LEU A 86 31.89 -4.56 1.97
CA LEU A 86 32.15 -4.86 0.57
C LEU A 86 31.30 -4.01 -0.36
N THR A 87 31.91 -3.39 -1.37
CA THR A 87 31.24 -2.77 -2.51
C THR A 87 31.62 -3.51 -3.79
N ILE A 88 30.64 -3.88 -4.59
CA ILE A 88 30.83 -4.49 -5.92
C ILE A 88 30.14 -3.60 -6.94
N SER A 89 30.93 -3.05 -7.86
CA SER A 89 30.44 -2.32 -9.03
C SER A 89 30.15 -3.31 -10.15
N LEU A 90 28.92 -3.32 -10.66
CA LEU A 90 28.44 -4.23 -11.70
C LEU A 90 28.36 -3.50 -13.04
N SER A 91 28.83 -4.15 -14.11
CA SER A 91 28.69 -3.65 -15.48
C SER A 91 28.41 -4.79 -16.47
N GLY A 92 27.52 -4.53 -17.44
CA GLY A 92 27.17 -5.50 -18.48
C GLY A 92 25.92 -6.33 -18.17
N GLN A 93 25.78 -7.45 -18.89
CA GLN A 93 24.60 -8.32 -18.86
C GLN A 93 24.97 -9.70 -18.26
N PHE A 94 24.49 -9.98 -17.07
CA PHE A 94 24.72 -11.24 -16.36
C PHE A 94 23.58 -12.22 -16.67
N THR A 95 23.93 -13.37 -17.23
CA THR A 95 22.99 -14.50 -17.45
C THR A 95 22.93 -15.46 -16.28
N SER A 96 23.82 -15.29 -15.30
CA SER A 96 23.80 -16.01 -14.03
C SER A 96 24.31 -15.10 -12.93
N PHE A 97 23.57 -15.01 -11.84
CA PHE A 97 23.95 -14.24 -10.65
C PHE A 97 23.49 -15.01 -9.41
N VAL A 98 24.37 -15.88 -8.92
CA VAL A 98 24.11 -16.76 -7.79
C VAL A 98 25.02 -16.36 -6.65
N VAL A 99 24.41 -15.99 -5.52
CA VAL A 99 25.09 -15.60 -4.29
C VAL A 99 24.48 -16.39 -3.15
N ASN A 100 25.30 -17.09 -2.39
CA ASN A 100 24.91 -17.71 -1.13
C ASN A 100 25.91 -17.29 -0.06
N TYR A 101 25.48 -16.42 0.85
CA TYR A 101 26.38 -15.75 1.77
C TYR A 101 25.81 -15.66 3.18
N THR A 102 26.59 -16.18 4.13
CA THR A 102 26.37 -15.97 5.56
C THR A 102 27.34 -14.90 6.04
N GLY A 103 26.81 -13.73 6.35
CA GLY A 103 27.55 -12.65 6.99
C GLY A 103 27.68 -12.88 8.49
N TYR A 104 28.76 -12.38 9.07
CA TYR A 104 28.92 -12.24 10.53
C TYR A 104 28.90 -10.75 10.89
N GLY A 105 27.84 -10.04 10.46
CA GLY A 105 27.73 -8.59 10.63
C GLY A 105 28.35 -7.73 9.51
N ASN A 106 28.65 -8.35 8.37
CA ASN A 106 29.21 -7.66 7.21
C ASN A 106 28.13 -6.83 6.49
N SER A 107 28.55 -5.77 5.81
CA SER A 107 27.73 -4.97 4.91
C SER A 107 28.21 -5.14 3.47
N ILE A 108 27.27 -5.29 2.54
CA ILE A 108 27.54 -5.52 1.12
C ILE A 108 26.72 -4.52 0.30
N SER A 109 27.35 -3.89 -0.69
CA SER A 109 26.72 -2.97 -1.63
C SER A 109 26.98 -3.40 -3.07
N LEU A 110 25.92 -3.67 -3.83
CA LEU A 110 25.96 -3.85 -5.27
C LEU A 110 25.56 -2.53 -5.94
N VAL A 111 26.39 -2.01 -6.82
CA VAL A 111 26.14 -0.74 -7.52
C VAL A 111 26.33 -0.96 -9.00
N GLY A 112 25.31 -0.71 -9.81
CA GLY A 112 25.44 -0.82 -11.26
C GLY A 112 24.33 -0.05 -11.94
N SER A 113 24.60 1.18 -12.37
CA SER A 113 23.61 2.10 -12.95
C SER A 113 22.92 1.59 -14.22
N SER A 114 23.44 0.52 -14.84
CA SER A 114 22.86 -0.13 -16.01
C SER A 114 23.15 -1.64 -16.07
N ALA A 115 23.50 -2.26 -14.95
CA ALA A 115 23.78 -3.69 -14.92
C ALA A 115 22.47 -4.47 -15.08
N MET A 116 22.41 -5.35 -16.07
CA MET A 116 21.26 -6.22 -16.33
C MET A 116 21.57 -7.61 -15.78
N ILE A 117 20.68 -8.15 -14.96
CA ILE A 117 20.78 -9.49 -14.38
C ILE A 117 19.52 -10.26 -14.78
N GLY A 118 19.70 -11.40 -15.43
CA GLY A 118 18.59 -12.22 -15.92
C GLY A 118 18.89 -13.71 -15.89
N SER A 119 17.93 -14.50 -16.40
CA SER A 119 18.02 -15.95 -16.48
C SER A 119 18.17 -16.62 -15.10
N ASN A 120 19.38 -17.05 -14.70
CA ASN A 120 19.58 -17.79 -13.45
C ASN A 120 19.99 -16.86 -12.30
N VAL A 121 19.06 -16.54 -11.39
CA VAL A 121 19.32 -15.61 -10.29
C VAL A 121 18.86 -16.20 -8.96
N SER A 122 19.75 -16.18 -7.98
CA SER A 122 19.44 -16.55 -6.60
C SER A 122 20.41 -15.85 -5.65
N ILE A 123 19.90 -14.99 -4.78
CA ILE A 123 20.68 -14.26 -3.78
C ILE A 123 20.15 -14.67 -2.40
N SER A 124 20.91 -15.50 -1.70
CA SER A 124 20.59 -15.98 -0.34
C SER A 124 21.55 -15.35 0.66
N LEU A 125 20.98 -14.62 1.62
CA LEU A 125 21.71 -13.85 2.63
C LEU A 125 21.30 -14.27 4.04
N TYR A 126 22.29 -14.57 4.88
CA TYR A 126 22.07 -14.97 6.27
C TYR A 126 22.94 -14.10 7.20
N ASN A 127 22.37 -13.52 8.26
CA ASN A 127 23.11 -12.78 9.31
C ASN A 127 23.99 -11.60 8.80
N VAL A 128 23.56 -10.94 7.71
CA VAL A 128 24.23 -9.76 7.14
C VAL A 128 23.74 -8.48 7.83
N SER A 129 24.62 -7.54 8.16
CA SER A 129 24.20 -6.26 8.77
C SER A 129 23.51 -5.34 7.78
N SER A 130 24.03 -5.23 6.56
CA SER A 130 23.40 -4.43 5.51
C SER A 130 23.62 -5.01 4.14
N PHE A 131 22.56 -5.05 3.33
CA PHE A 131 22.66 -5.41 1.92
C PHE A 131 22.02 -4.33 1.06
N LYS A 132 22.81 -3.67 0.23
CA LYS A 132 22.37 -2.58 -0.64
C LYS A 132 22.46 -2.98 -2.11
N ILE A 133 21.45 -2.62 -2.90
CA ILE A 133 21.52 -2.66 -4.36
C ILE A 133 21.12 -1.30 -4.91
N SER A 134 21.93 -0.74 -5.81
CA SER A 134 21.63 0.55 -6.46
C SER A 134 21.80 0.50 -7.98
N GLY A 135 20.76 0.89 -8.71
CA GLY A 135 20.76 1.05 -10.18
C GLY A 135 20.58 -0.25 -10.99
N VAL A 136 20.55 -1.41 -10.34
CA VAL A 136 20.60 -2.72 -10.99
C VAL A 136 19.23 -3.13 -11.53
N GLN A 137 19.22 -3.81 -12.67
CA GLN A 137 18.02 -4.22 -13.40
C GLN A 137 17.90 -5.74 -13.41
N PHE A 138 16.88 -6.29 -12.76
CA PHE A 138 16.53 -7.70 -12.80
C PHE A 138 15.41 -7.92 -13.81
N SER A 139 15.64 -8.77 -14.81
CA SER A 139 14.66 -8.99 -15.90
C SER A 139 14.67 -10.39 -16.46
N ASN A 140 13.51 -10.89 -16.87
CA ASN A 140 13.35 -12.18 -17.58
C ASN A 140 13.92 -13.36 -16.78
N ILE A 141 13.45 -13.51 -15.55
CA ILE A 141 13.91 -14.54 -14.61
C ILE A 141 12.77 -15.51 -14.36
N TYR A 142 13.06 -16.80 -14.46
CA TYR A 142 12.14 -17.88 -14.12
C TYR A 142 12.80 -18.74 -13.03
N SER A 143 12.19 -18.78 -11.85
CA SER A 143 12.71 -19.50 -10.69
C SER A 143 11.59 -20.22 -9.94
N ASN A 144 11.90 -21.38 -9.37
CA ASN A 144 11.01 -22.10 -8.45
C ASN A 144 11.30 -21.74 -6.99
N SER A 145 12.05 -20.66 -6.75
CA SER A 145 12.47 -20.20 -5.42
C SER A 145 12.50 -18.67 -5.40
N PRO A 146 12.64 -18.04 -4.22
CA PRO A 146 12.76 -16.59 -4.16
C PRO A 146 14.01 -16.08 -4.89
N ILE A 147 13.93 -14.90 -5.51
CA ILE A 147 15.09 -14.27 -6.16
C ILE A 147 16.08 -13.75 -5.12
N ILE A 148 15.58 -13.07 -4.09
CA ILE A 148 16.35 -12.61 -2.94
C ILE A 148 15.73 -13.21 -1.69
N THR A 149 16.48 -14.05 -0.99
CA THR A 149 16.14 -14.57 0.34
C THR A 149 17.04 -13.92 1.38
N ALA A 150 16.44 -13.32 2.40
CA ALA A 150 17.17 -12.70 3.48
C ALA A 150 16.64 -13.15 4.85
N THR A 151 17.51 -13.75 5.65
CA THR A 151 17.16 -14.27 6.99
C THR A 151 18.12 -13.71 8.02
N GLY A 152 17.58 -13.03 9.05
CA GLY A 152 18.42 -12.40 10.08
C GLY A 152 19.28 -11.26 9.55
N VAL A 153 18.86 -10.64 8.43
CA VAL A 153 19.54 -9.47 7.86
C VAL A 153 18.99 -8.21 8.55
N THR A 154 19.86 -7.33 9.05
CA THR A 154 19.40 -6.14 9.79
C THR A 154 18.79 -5.07 8.87
N SER A 155 19.38 -4.86 7.69
CA SER A 155 18.88 -3.89 6.71
C SER A 155 19.06 -4.32 5.26
N ILE A 156 18.03 -4.11 4.44
CA ILE A 156 18.11 -4.19 2.98
C ILE A 156 17.71 -2.85 2.39
N ILE A 157 18.53 -2.30 1.50
CA ILE A 157 18.31 -1.00 0.88
C ILE A 157 18.37 -1.17 -0.64
N LEU A 158 17.24 -0.98 -1.32
CA LEU A 158 17.19 -0.98 -2.78
C LEU A 158 16.89 0.44 -3.27
N SER A 159 17.69 0.94 -4.20
CA SER A 159 17.52 2.27 -4.78
C SER A 159 17.68 2.26 -6.29
N GLN A 160 16.69 2.74 -7.05
CA GLN A 160 16.73 2.71 -8.52
C GLN A 160 16.92 1.29 -9.08
N THR A 161 16.39 0.30 -8.36
CA THR A 161 16.50 -1.12 -8.71
C THR A 161 15.17 -1.60 -9.29
N ASN A 162 15.22 -2.25 -10.44
CA ASN A 162 14.03 -2.71 -11.15
C ASN A 162 13.95 -4.24 -11.15
N PHE A 163 12.73 -4.75 -11.01
CA PHE A 163 12.37 -6.16 -11.08
C PHE A 163 11.24 -6.30 -12.08
N THR A 164 11.55 -6.87 -13.24
CA THR A 164 10.63 -6.88 -14.39
C THR A 164 10.49 -8.28 -14.99
N SER A 165 9.26 -8.70 -15.27
CA SER A 165 8.99 -9.99 -15.92
C SER A 165 9.67 -11.17 -15.20
N ILE A 166 9.54 -11.20 -13.86
CA ILE A 166 10.06 -12.28 -13.01
C ILE A 166 8.92 -13.22 -12.65
N SER A 167 9.12 -14.52 -12.89
CA SER A 167 8.28 -15.59 -12.36
C SER A 167 9.03 -16.32 -11.26
N ALA A 168 8.59 -16.19 -10.01
CA ALA A 168 9.26 -16.77 -8.83
C ALA A 168 8.26 -17.14 -7.73
N THR A 169 8.71 -17.74 -6.62
CA THR A 169 7.81 -17.85 -5.45
C THR A 169 7.60 -16.48 -4.79
N ASN A 170 8.69 -15.73 -4.67
CA ASN A 170 8.78 -14.35 -4.24
C ASN A 170 9.92 -13.66 -5.00
N ILE A 171 9.88 -12.34 -5.13
CA ILE A 171 11.05 -11.60 -5.58
C ILE A 171 11.95 -11.30 -4.39
N LEU A 172 11.37 -10.76 -3.32
CA LEU A 172 12.02 -10.59 -2.02
C LEU A 172 11.27 -11.44 -0.99
N SER A 173 11.97 -12.38 -0.36
CA SER A 173 11.50 -13.14 0.79
C SER A 173 12.37 -12.80 1.99
N ILE A 174 11.80 -12.11 2.97
CA ILE A 174 12.56 -11.56 4.09
C ILE A 174 11.99 -12.06 5.41
N SER A 175 12.87 -12.51 6.32
CA SER A 175 12.45 -13.02 7.62
C SER A 175 13.36 -12.62 8.80
N ASN A 176 12.74 -12.53 9.97
CA ASN A 176 13.37 -12.32 11.29
C ASN A 176 14.12 -10.98 11.48
N GLY A 177 13.37 -9.87 11.60
CA GLY A 177 13.85 -8.63 12.24
C GLY A 177 14.65 -7.70 11.35
N LEU A 178 13.99 -7.03 10.41
CA LEU A 178 14.63 -6.29 9.32
C LEU A 178 14.01 -4.91 9.06
N SER A 179 14.85 -3.97 8.62
CA SER A 179 14.45 -2.76 7.89
C SER A 179 14.64 -2.92 6.37
N LEU A 180 13.55 -2.95 5.59
CA LEU A 180 13.59 -2.91 4.13
C LEU A 180 13.31 -1.47 3.68
N SER A 181 14.25 -0.87 2.96
CA SER A 181 14.05 0.43 2.33
C SER A 181 14.06 0.29 0.80
N LEU A 182 12.99 0.75 0.16
CA LEU A 182 12.86 0.81 -1.29
C LEU A 182 12.69 2.27 -1.71
N THR A 183 13.54 2.76 -2.60
CA THR A 183 13.47 4.14 -3.11
C THR A 183 13.62 4.16 -4.62
N ASN A 184 12.66 4.74 -5.34
CA ASN A 184 12.68 4.78 -6.81
C ASN A 184 12.81 3.38 -7.45
N CYS A 185 12.22 2.36 -6.84
CA CYS A 185 12.25 1.00 -7.35
C CYS A 185 11.05 0.72 -8.26
N ILE A 186 11.20 -0.22 -9.20
CA ILE A 186 10.11 -0.67 -10.07
C ILE A 186 9.94 -2.18 -9.92
N PHE A 187 8.71 -2.61 -9.66
CA PHE A 187 8.27 -4.00 -9.73
C PHE A 187 7.20 -4.07 -10.82
N SER A 188 7.53 -4.61 -12.00
CA SER A 188 6.63 -4.62 -13.14
C SER A 188 6.43 -6.01 -13.75
N ASN A 189 5.18 -6.39 -14.00
CA ASN A 189 4.81 -7.62 -14.70
C ASN A 189 5.39 -8.89 -14.08
N ASN A 190 5.52 -8.91 -12.75
CA ASN A 190 6.04 -10.08 -12.04
C ASN A 190 4.91 -11.02 -11.66
N ILE A 191 5.19 -12.32 -11.71
CA ILE A 191 4.29 -13.40 -11.32
C ILE A 191 4.92 -14.09 -10.12
N ALA A 192 4.33 -13.91 -8.93
CA ALA A 192 4.81 -14.55 -7.71
C ALA A 192 3.80 -15.60 -7.21
N SER A 193 4.24 -16.79 -6.81
CA SER A 193 3.30 -17.77 -6.24
C SER A 193 2.69 -17.29 -4.91
N THR A 194 3.39 -16.43 -4.17
CA THR A 194 2.96 -15.93 -2.86
C THR A 194 2.73 -14.42 -2.88
N ALA A 195 3.80 -13.63 -3.06
CA ALA A 195 3.81 -12.17 -3.16
C ALA A 195 5.15 -11.72 -3.75
N ALA A 196 5.21 -10.55 -4.41
CA ALA A 196 6.48 -10.04 -4.92
C ALA A 196 7.46 -9.71 -3.76
N ILE A 197 6.96 -9.08 -2.70
CA ILE A 197 7.67 -8.83 -1.45
C ILE A 197 6.92 -9.54 -0.34
N SER A 198 7.60 -10.41 0.39
CA SER A 198 7.04 -11.10 1.56
C SER A 198 7.92 -10.86 2.78
N THR A 199 7.28 -10.46 3.88
CA THR A 199 7.93 -10.38 5.19
C THR A 199 7.26 -11.32 6.19
N SER A 200 8.07 -12.06 6.93
CA SER A 200 7.60 -13.00 7.95
C SER A 200 8.53 -13.06 9.17
N GLY A 201 8.05 -13.62 10.27
CA GLY A 201 8.84 -13.84 11.49
C GLY A 201 8.20 -13.25 12.73
N THR A 202 8.91 -13.38 13.85
CA THR A 202 8.41 -12.98 15.19
C THR A 202 8.96 -11.64 15.66
N SER A 203 9.99 -11.12 15.00
CA SER A 203 10.62 -9.83 15.33
C SER A 203 10.00 -8.70 14.51
N LEU A 204 10.04 -7.48 15.06
CA LEU A 204 9.60 -6.28 14.38
C LEU A 204 10.27 -6.12 13.02
N SER A 205 9.46 -5.97 11.97
CA SER A 205 9.93 -5.69 10.61
C SER A 205 9.40 -4.33 10.14
N THR A 206 10.27 -3.48 9.60
CA THR A 206 9.90 -2.16 9.08
C THR A 206 10.15 -2.09 7.59
N LEU A 207 9.12 -1.82 6.81
CA LEU A 207 9.17 -1.58 5.37
C LEU A 207 8.97 -0.11 5.12
N SER A 208 9.98 0.57 4.57
CA SER A 208 9.88 1.94 4.09
C SER A 208 9.97 1.93 2.57
N ILE A 209 8.90 2.36 1.91
CA ILE A 209 8.79 2.35 0.45
C ILE A 209 8.47 3.76 0.00
N THR A 210 9.32 4.33 -0.85
CA THR A 210 9.14 5.71 -1.30
C THR A 210 9.38 5.85 -2.80
N SER A 211 8.52 6.63 -3.47
CA SER A 211 8.66 6.99 -4.89
C SER A 211 8.83 5.77 -5.82
N SER A 212 8.24 4.64 -5.47
CA SER A 212 8.39 3.36 -6.15
C SER A 212 7.11 2.96 -6.88
N THR A 213 7.24 2.13 -7.92
CA THR A 213 6.13 1.70 -8.77
C THR A 213 5.96 0.19 -8.75
N PHE A 214 4.75 -0.27 -8.46
CA PHE A 214 4.31 -1.65 -8.53
C PHE A 214 3.23 -1.76 -9.61
N SER A 215 3.57 -2.30 -10.79
CA SER A 215 2.70 -2.32 -11.96
C SER A 215 2.48 -3.72 -12.54
N GLY A 216 1.24 -4.12 -12.76
CA GLY A 216 0.93 -5.37 -13.49
C GLY A 216 1.43 -6.64 -12.80
N ASN A 217 1.66 -6.61 -11.48
CA ASN A 217 2.13 -7.80 -10.76
C ASN A 217 0.94 -8.72 -10.44
N SER A 218 1.16 -10.02 -10.52
CA SER A 218 0.16 -11.05 -10.20
C SER A 218 0.71 -11.99 -9.13
N ALA A 219 -0.05 -12.23 -8.06
CA ALA A 219 0.35 -13.18 -7.03
C ALA A 219 -0.83 -13.81 -6.28
N ALA A 220 -0.56 -14.78 -5.40
CA ALA A 220 -1.63 -15.35 -4.58
C ALA A 220 -2.19 -14.30 -3.61
N SER A 221 -1.32 -13.51 -2.99
CA SER A 221 -1.68 -12.32 -2.20
C SER A 221 -1.13 -11.08 -2.87
N GLY A 222 -1.40 -9.90 -2.33
CA GLY A 222 -0.87 -8.64 -2.83
C GLY A 222 0.61 -8.63 -3.18
N VAL A 223 0.99 -7.63 -3.97
CA VAL A 223 2.40 -7.38 -4.31
C VAL A 223 3.28 -7.34 -3.06
N ILE A 224 2.76 -6.78 -1.98
CA ILE A 224 3.37 -6.81 -0.66
C ILE A 224 2.51 -7.68 0.26
N MET A 225 3.12 -8.73 0.82
CA MET A 225 2.57 -9.52 1.90
C MET A 225 3.36 -9.27 3.18
N SER A 226 2.66 -8.87 4.23
CA SER A 226 3.23 -8.63 5.55
C SER A 226 2.55 -9.53 6.58
N GLN A 227 3.28 -10.54 7.06
CA GLN A 227 2.79 -11.51 8.04
C GLN A 227 3.29 -11.18 9.45
N GLY A 228 2.39 -11.27 10.43
CA GLY A 228 2.67 -11.09 11.85
C GLY A 228 2.35 -9.70 12.37
N GLY A 229 1.85 -9.64 13.61
CA GLY A 229 1.39 -8.40 14.26
C GLY A 229 2.47 -7.35 14.54
N GLN A 230 3.75 -7.67 14.35
CA GLN A 230 4.87 -6.75 14.52
C GLN A 230 5.46 -6.33 13.17
N THR A 231 4.64 -5.79 12.27
CA THR A 231 5.12 -5.17 11.04
C THR A 231 4.72 -3.71 10.96
N SER A 232 5.62 -2.87 10.48
CA SER A 232 5.34 -1.48 10.13
C SER A 232 5.61 -1.28 8.64
N LEU A 233 4.61 -0.82 7.89
CA LEU A 233 4.77 -0.41 6.50
C LEU A 233 4.57 1.10 6.41
N LEU A 234 5.59 1.81 5.97
CA LEU A 234 5.61 3.24 5.70
C LEU A 234 5.75 3.44 4.19
N SER A 235 4.63 3.68 3.53
CA SER A 235 4.54 3.88 2.09
C SER A 235 4.30 5.37 1.79
N SER A 236 5.09 5.94 0.89
CA SER A 236 4.92 7.34 0.48
C SER A 236 5.24 7.62 -1.00
N ASN A 237 4.37 8.38 -1.65
CA ASN A 237 4.50 8.77 -3.06
C ASN A 237 4.70 7.57 -4.02
N ASN A 238 4.13 6.42 -3.69
CA ASN A 238 4.21 5.20 -4.50
C ASN A 238 3.01 5.07 -5.44
N VAL A 239 3.19 4.26 -6.49
CA VAL A 239 2.15 3.91 -7.44
C VAL A 239 1.92 2.39 -7.45
N TYR A 240 0.70 1.97 -7.15
CA TYR A 240 0.23 0.60 -7.25
C TYR A 240 -0.81 0.50 -8.37
N TYR A 241 -0.41 -0.02 -9.52
CA TYR A 241 -1.21 -0.02 -10.74
C TYR A 241 -1.45 -1.43 -11.30
N ASN A 242 -2.71 -1.79 -11.58
CA ASN A 242 -3.08 -3.07 -12.22
C ASN A 242 -2.50 -4.33 -11.53
N ASN A 243 -2.36 -4.32 -10.20
CA ASN A 243 -1.88 -5.51 -9.51
C ASN A 243 -3.05 -6.45 -9.18
N THR A 244 -2.85 -7.75 -9.34
CA THR A 244 -3.89 -8.77 -9.16
C THR A 244 -3.48 -9.80 -8.12
N ALA A 245 -4.36 -10.06 -7.15
CA ALA A 245 -4.21 -11.12 -6.17
C ALA A 245 -5.30 -12.19 -6.35
N SER A 246 -4.92 -13.47 -6.39
CA SER A 246 -5.90 -14.56 -6.46
C SER A 246 -6.63 -14.80 -5.14
N SER A 247 -6.16 -14.20 -4.03
CA SER A 247 -6.81 -14.18 -2.72
C SER A 247 -7.18 -12.75 -2.30
N ASN A 248 -6.45 -12.14 -1.37
CA ASN A 248 -6.75 -10.84 -0.77
C ASN A 248 -5.70 -9.77 -1.12
N GLY A 249 -6.13 -8.51 -1.10
CA GLY A 249 -5.25 -7.34 -1.10
C GLY A 249 -4.47 -7.19 -2.40
N GLY A 250 -5.06 -6.75 -3.51
CA GLY A 250 -4.37 -6.73 -4.81
C GLY A 250 -3.01 -6.01 -4.81
N ALA A 251 -2.86 -4.96 -3.99
CA ALA A 251 -1.58 -4.31 -3.74
C ALA A 251 -0.92 -4.79 -2.45
N VAL A 252 -1.65 -4.77 -1.33
CA VAL A 252 -1.11 -5.05 0.00
C VAL A 252 -2.02 -6.02 0.76
N ASN A 253 -1.44 -7.09 1.29
CA ASN A 253 -2.11 -8.04 2.18
C ASN A 253 -1.36 -8.13 3.52
N THR A 254 -2.08 -7.91 4.63
CA THR A 254 -1.53 -8.08 5.96
C THR A 254 -2.53 -8.68 6.97
N ASP A 255 -2.00 -9.38 7.97
CA ASP A 255 -2.73 -9.98 9.10
C ASP A 255 -2.43 -9.31 10.46
N GLY A 256 -1.76 -8.15 10.45
CA GLY A 256 -1.48 -7.35 11.64
C GLY A 256 -0.59 -6.14 11.34
N GLY A 257 -0.19 -5.41 12.39
CA GLY A 257 0.79 -4.33 12.27
C GLY A 257 0.21 -2.95 11.95
N VAL A 258 1.11 -2.00 11.66
CA VAL A 258 0.79 -0.59 11.42
C VAL A 258 1.20 -0.19 10.02
N LEU A 259 0.21 0.10 9.18
CA LEU A 259 0.38 0.49 7.79
C LEU A 259 0.05 1.98 7.66
N SER A 260 0.98 2.76 7.12
CA SER A 260 0.82 4.18 6.83
C SER A 260 1.09 4.43 5.35
N PHE A 261 0.11 5.02 4.67
CA PHE A 261 0.17 5.41 3.27
C PHE A 261 0.03 6.93 3.17
N ALA A 262 0.97 7.58 2.50
CA ALA A 262 1.01 9.03 2.38
C ALA A 262 1.23 9.45 0.92
N SER A 263 0.26 10.12 0.32
CA SER A 263 0.30 10.54 -1.09
C SER A 263 0.49 9.38 -2.08
N ASP A 264 0.10 8.16 -1.68
CA ASP A 264 0.14 6.98 -2.55
C ASP A 264 -1.05 6.93 -3.50
N THR A 265 -0.81 6.37 -4.70
CA THR A 265 -1.85 6.14 -5.71
C THR A 265 -2.06 4.65 -5.92
N PHE A 266 -3.30 4.19 -5.73
CA PHE A 266 -3.77 2.86 -6.05
C PHE A 266 -4.74 2.94 -7.21
N THR A 267 -4.47 2.22 -8.30
CA THR A 267 -5.32 2.27 -9.49
C THR A 267 -5.51 0.87 -10.06
N ASN A 268 -6.77 0.47 -10.21
CA ASN A 268 -7.17 -0.79 -10.85
C ASN A 268 -6.52 -2.04 -10.22
N ASN A 269 -6.26 -2.02 -8.92
CA ASN A 269 -5.82 -3.22 -8.22
C ASN A 269 -7.02 -4.13 -7.95
N LYS A 270 -6.81 -5.44 -8.07
CA LYS A 270 -7.86 -6.44 -7.97
C LYS A 270 -7.48 -7.56 -7.02
N ALA A 271 -8.42 -7.97 -6.18
CA ALA A 271 -8.35 -9.20 -5.40
C ALA A 271 -9.58 -10.06 -5.70
N ASN A 272 -9.45 -11.38 -5.75
CA ASN A 272 -10.63 -12.24 -5.95
C ASN A 272 -11.52 -12.33 -4.71
N ASN A 273 -10.94 -12.19 -3.51
CA ASN A 273 -11.64 -12.29 -2.24
C ASN A 273 -11.85 -10.89 -1.64
N ASN A 274 -10.95 -10.38 -0.80
CA ASN A 274 -11.22 -9.16 -0.04
C ASN A 274 -10.15 -8.10 -0.24
N GLY A 275 -10.56 -6.83 -0.23
CA GLY A 275 -9.66 -5.68 -0.30
C GLY A 275 -8.99 -5.55 -1.66
N GLY A 276 -9.64 -4.91 -2.63
CA GLY A 276 -9.10 -4.88 -4.01
C GLY A 276 -7.73 -4.24 -4.11
N SER A 277 -7.46 -3.20 -3.32
CA SER A 277 -6.12 -2.65 -3.11
C SER A 277 -5.49 -3.16 -1.82
N ILE A 278 -6.17 -3.00 -0.68
CA ILE A 278 -5.59 -3.26 0.64
C ILE A 278 -6.49 -4.21 1.41
N TYR A 279 -5.89 -5.28 1.91
CA TYR A 279 -6.50 -6.16 2.89
C TYR A 279 -5.73 -6.08 4.21
N GLY A 280 -6.43 -5.76 5.29
CA GLY A 280 -5.92 -5.83 6.65
C GLY A 280 -6.86 -6.62 7.55
N SER A 281 -6.35 -7.72 8.13
CA SER A 281 -7.05 -8.46 9.18
C SER A 281 -6.34 -8.37 10.53
N GLY A 282 -6.96 -8.90 11.59
CA GLY A 282 -6.41 -8.82 12.95
C GLY A 282 -6.47 -7.39 13.51
N MET A 283 -5.58 -7.08 14.48
CA MET A 283 -5.46 -5.75 15.09
C MET A 283 -4.65 -4.78 14.21
N THR A 284 -4.82 -4.84 12.89
CA THR A 284 -4.13 -3.95 11.95
C THR A 284 -4.60 -2.51 12.10
N ILE A 285 -3.68 -1.55 12.05
CA ILE A 285 -3.98 -0.12 11.95
C ILE A 285 -3.57 0.34 10.55
N ILE A 286 -4.54 0.80 9.75
CA ILE A 286 -4.30 1.37 8.42
C ILE A 286 -4.55 2.87 8.49
N THR A 287 -3.54 3.67 8.16
CA THR A 287 -3.64 5.12 8.01
C THR A 287 -3.40 5.50 6.55
N MET A 288 -4.30 6.30 5.98
CA MET A 288 -4.19 6.85 4.63
C MET A 288 -4.32 8.36 4.68
N THR A 289 -3.34 9.08 4.15
CA THR A 289 -3.33 10.55 4.10
C THR A 289 -3.01 11.02 2.69
N LEU A 290 -3.87 11.86 2.12
CA LEU A 290 -3.70 12.42 0.77
C LEU A 290 -3.57 11.35 -0.33
N CYS A 291 -4.11 10.16 -0.11
CA CYS A 291 -4.02 9.07 -1.06
C CYS A 291 -5.09 9.17 -2.15
N LYS A 292 -4.83 8.50 -3.26
CA LYS A 292 -5.80 8.31 -4.35
C LYS A 292 -6.07 6.83 -4.57
N ILE A 293 -7.33 6.41 -4.56
CA ILE A 293 -7.75 5.04 -4.87
C ILE A 293 -8.78 5.09 -6.00
N VAL A 294 -8.47 4.44 -7.13
CA VAL A 294 -9.36 4.42 -8.29
C VAL A 294 -9.55 3.01 -8.82
N GLY A 295 -10.78 2.62 -9.16
CA GLY A 295 -11.01 1.43 -9.98
C GLY A 295 -10.69 0.09 -9.31
N SER A 296 -10.52 0.08 -7.98
CA SER A 296 -10.14 -1.15 -7.26
C SER A 296 -11.33 -2.11 -7.13
N GLN A 297 -11.07 -3.42 -7.21
CA GLN A 297 -12.13 -4.44 -7.26
C GLN A 297 -11.88 -5.63 -6.35
N ALA A 298 -12.91 -6.08 -5.64
CA ALA A 298 -12.89 -7.30 -4.82
C ALA A 298 -14.30 -7.89 -4.62
N MET A 299 -14.41 -9.02 -3.90
CA MET A 299 -15.70 -9.53 -3.42
C MET A 299 -16.26 -8.63 -2.33
N ARG A 300 -15.44 -8.31 -1.31
CA ARG A 300 -15.77 -7.34 -0.25
C ARG A 300 -14.69 -6.28 -0.14
N GLY A 301 -15.10 -5.04 0.09
CA GLY A 301 -14.15 -3.92 0.21
C GLY A 301 -13.43 -3.70 -1.11
N GLY A 302 -14.13 -3.16 -2.11
CA GLY A 302 -13.60 -3.02 -3.46
C GLY A 302 -12.25 -2.28 -3.49
N GLY A 303 -12.04 -1.31 -2.59
CA GLY A 303 -10.71 -0.78 -2.29
C GLY A 303 -10.05 -1.42 -1.08
N ILE A 304 -10.73 -1.39 0.07
CA ILE A 304 -10.16 -1.73 1.37
C ILE A 304 -11.07 -2.69 2.13
N TYR A 305 -10.48 -3.74 2.66
CA TYR A 305 -11.09 -4.59 3.68
C TYR A 305 -10.29 -4.45 4.97
N SER A 306 -10.95 -4.07 6.08
CA SER A 306 -10.28 -3.92 7.38
C SER A 306 -11.11 -4.48 8.54
N THR A 307 -10.56 -5.40 9.32
CA THR A 307 -11.15 -5.79 10.62
C THR A 307 -10.61 -4.99 11.81
N GLY A 308 -9.59 -4.17 11.59
CA GLY A 308 -8.90 -3.39 12.61
C GLY A 308 -9.29 -1.91 12.58
N GLN A 309 -8.34 -1.02 12.86
CA GLN A 309 -8.57 0.43 12.76
C GLN A 309 -8.24 0.93 11.35
N LEU A 310 -9.10 1.77 10.79
CA LEU A 310 -8.90 2.44 9.51
C LEU A 310 -9.07 3.95 9.70
N LEU A 311 -7.99 4.70 9.45
CA LEU A 311 -7.99 6.16 9.42
C LEU A 311 -7.75 6.63 7.99
N VAL A 312 -8.67 7.40 7.43
CA VAL A 312 -8.55 7.99 6.09
C VAL A 312 -8.70 9.49 6.22
N SER A 313 -7.69 10.24 5.80
CA SER A 313 -7.67 11.70 5.85
C SER A 313 -7.40 12.29 4.46
N GLN A 314 -8.25 13.22 4.04
CA GLN A 314 -8.09 14.04 2.84
C GLN A 314 -7.76 13.22 1.57
N SER A 315 -8.32 12.01 1.45
CA SER A 315 -8.04 11.10 0.35
C SER A 315 -9.16 11.10 -0.69
N ASN A 316 -8.83 10.81 -1.95
CA ASN A 316 -9.77 10.79 -3.06
C ASN A 316 -9.98 9.37 -3.57
N VAL A 317 -11.23 8.93 -3.57
CA VAL A 317 -11.64 7.58 -3.90
C VAL A 317 -12.70 7.63 -4.99
N SER A 318 -12.49 6.85 -6.05
CA SER A 318 -13.52 6.70 -7.07
C SER A 318 -13.57 5.36 -7.77
N SER A 319 -14.76 5.00 -8.27
CA SER A 319 -14.93 3.83 -9.14
C SER A 319 -14.46 2.50 -8.54
N CYS A 320 -14.41 2.37 -7.22
CA CYS A 320 -14.15 1.08 -6.59
C CYS A 320 -15.42 0.24 -6.59
N ALA A 321 -15.27 -1.07 -6.80
CA ALA A 321 -16.40 -1.97 -6.91
C ALA A 321 -16.24 -3.25 -6.07
N ALA A 322 -17.29 -3.62 -5.35
CA ALA A 322 -17.40 -4.87 -4.63
C ALA A 322 -18.52 -5.76 -5.19
N SER A 323 -18.24 -7.04 -5.39
CA SER A 323 -19.28 -7.98 -5.85
C SER A 323 -20.26 -8.40 -4.75
N THR A 324 -20.05 -8.00 -3.50
CA THR A 324 -21.03 -8.13 -2.39
C THR A 324 -21.19 -6.82 -1.61
N ASP A 325 -20.26 -6.48 -0.72
CA ASP A 325 -20.45 -5.44 0.29
C ASP A 325 -19.26 -4.48 0.33
N GLY A 326 -19.54 -3.20 0.54
CA GLY A 326 -18.51 -2.17 0.72
C GLY A 326 -17.79 -1.86 -0.58
N GLY A 327 -18.40 -1.10 -1.47
CA GLY A 327 -17.85 -0.83 -2.81
C GLY A 327 -16.47 -0.19 -2.77
N PHE A 328 -16.21 0.64 -1.74
CA PHE A 328 -14.85 1.02 -1.37
C PHE A 328 -14.38 0.29 -0.09
N ILE A 329 -15.02 0.54 1.05
CA ILE A 329 -14.63 -0.01 2.35
C ILE A 329 -15.62 -1.07 2.81
N TRP A 330 -15.10 -2.24 3.17
CA TRP A 330 -15.75 -3.16 4.09
C TRP A 330 -14.99 -3.12 5.42
N SER A 331 -15.70 -2.97 6.55
CA SER A 331 -15.08 -3.08 7.85
C SER A 331 -15.96 -3.68 8.93
N SER A 332 -15.32 -4.44 9.82
CA SER A 332 -15.89 -4.85 11.11
C SER A 332 -15.23 -4.16 12.31
N GLY A 333 -14.35 -3.20 12.06
CA GLY A 333 -13.58 -2.47 13.06
C GLY A 333 -13.93 -0.99 13.11
N ASN A 334 -13.02 -0.16 13.61
CA ASN A 334 -13.24 1.27 13.76
C ASN A 334 -12.75 2.03 12.53
N ILE A 335 -13.64 2.79 11.89
CA ILE A 335 -13.32 3.67 10.76
C ILE A 335 -13.39 5.12 11.21
N ASN A 336 -12.38 5.91 10.87
CA ASN A 336 -12.36 7.36 10.99
C ASN A 336 -12.03 7.98 9.64
N ILE A 337 -12.99 8.70 9.06
CA ILE A 337 -12.86 9.45 7.81
C ILE A 337 -12.82 10.94 8.15
N GLN A 338 -11.75 11.63 7.75
CA GLN A 338 -11.57 13.07 7.93
C GLN A 338 -11.34 13.74 6.57
N GLY A 339 -12.42 14.29 5.99
CA GLY A 339 -12.38 14.89 4.68
C GLY A 339 -12.20 13.90 3.54
N GLY A 340 -11.96 14.44 2.35
CA GLY A 340 -11.80 13.66 1.12
C GLY A 340 -13.08 13.51 0.30
N SER A 341 -12.94 12.88 -0.87
CA SER A 341 -14.01 12.63 -1.82
C SER A 341 -14.18 11.14 -2.07
N PHE A 342 -15.40 10.64 -1.99
CA PHE A 342 -15.75 9.23 -2.20
C PHE A 342 -16.87 9.16 -3.22
N SER A 343 -16.53 8.89 -4.48
CA SER A 343 -17.49 9.01 -5.58
C SER A 343 -17.58 7.81 -6.50
N VAL A 344 -18.77 7.52 -7.03
CA VAL A 344 -18.95 6.47 -8.06
C VAL A 344 -18.46 5.09 -7.59
N ASN A 345 -18.51 4.81 -6.28
CA ASN A 345 -18.19 3.47 -5.77
C ASN A 345 -19.45 2.62 -5.74
N SER A 346 -19.31 1.32 -6.01
CA SER A 346 -20.47 0.43 -6.17
C SER A 346 -20.33 -0.89 -5.41
N ALA A 347 -21.39 -1.35 -4.76
CA ALA A 347 -21.50 -2.71 -4.23
C ALA A 347 -22.75 -3.38 -4.77
N SER A 348 -22.74 -4.70 -4.99
CA SER A 348 -23.95 -5.39 -5.46
C SER A 348 -25.03 -5.50 -4.37
N SER A 349 -24.63 -5.53 -3.09
CA SER A 349 -25.53 -5.77 -1.95
C SER A 349 -25.61 -4.54 -1.05
N ARG A 350 -24.57 -4.23 -0.27
CA ARG A 350 -24.68 -3.21 0.78
C ARG A 350 -23.51 -2.23 0.80
N GLY A 351 -23.80 -0.95 1.00
CA GLY A 351 -22.81 0.10 1.20
C GLY A 351 -22.00 0.37 -0.06
N GLY A 352 -22.51 1.23 -0.96
CA GLY A 352 -21.84 1.50 -2.23
C GLY A 352 -20.47 2.15 -2.04
N ALA A 353 -20.32 2.99 -1.03
CA ALA A 353 -19.01 3.42 -0.54
C ALA A 353 -18.56 2.58 0.66
N PHE A 354 -19.32 2.60 1.76
CA PHE A 354 -18.92 2.04 3.04
C PHE A 354 -19.93 1.01 3.54
N PHE A 355 -19.45 -0.18 3.85
CA PHE A 355 -20.16 -1.16 4.67
C PHE A 355 -19.43 -1.32 6.01
N VAL A 356 -20.14 -1.09 7.11
CA VAL A 356 -19.59 -1.17 8.47
C VAL A 356 -20.47 -2.06 9.33
N THR A 357 -19.91 -3.15 9.87
CA THR A 357 -20.63 -4.09 10.74
C THR A 357 -20.05 -4.10 12.16
N SER A 358 -20.88 -3.95 13.18
CA SER A 358 -20.52 -4.06 14.62
C SER A 358 -19.44 -3.10 15.16
N GLY A 359 -18.76 -2.35 14.30
CA GLY A 359 -17.71 -1.39 14.65
C GLY A 359 -18.23 0.04 14.85
N ILE A 360 -17.31 1.01 14.82
CA ILE A 360 -17.64 2.44 14.91
C ILE A 360 -17.29 3.12 13.58
N LEU A 361 -18.25 3.85 13.01
CA LEU A 361 -18.00 4.75 11.89
C LEU A 361 -17.96 6.20 12.38
N ARG A 362 -16.83 6.87 12.21
CA ARG A 362 -16.72 8.32 12.32
C ARG A 362 -16.43 8.90 10.95
N SER A 363 -17.25 9.83 10.48
CA SER A 363 -17.03 10.54 9.23
C SER A 363 -17.23 12.02 9.45
N ASN A 364 -16.21 12.82 9.15
CA ASN A 364 -16.26 14.27 9.29
C ASN A 364 -15.81 14.94 8.00
N SER A 365 -16.56 15.96 7.55
CA SER A 365 -16.18 16.86 6.44
C SER A 365 -15.94 16.16 5.08
N ALA A 366 -16.53 14.99 4.85
CA ALA A 366 -16.34 14.22 3.62
C ALA A 366 -17.41 14.54 2.55
N SER A 367 -17.01 14.49 1.28
CA SER A 367 -17.92 14.54 0.13
C SER A 367 -18.17 13.13 -0.41
N ILE A 368 -19.41 12.66 -0.38
CA ILE A 368 -19.79 11.29 -0.71
C ILE A 368 -20.89 11.30 -1.76
N SER A 369 -20.57 10.99 -3.03
CA SER A 369 -21.50 11.21 -4.13
C SER A 369 -21.56 10.08 -5.15
N LEU A 370 -22.71 9.89 -5.80
CA LEU A 370 -22.86 8.94 -6.91
C LEU A 370 -22.49 7.49 -6.56
N ASN A 371 -22.52 7.12 -5.28
CA ASN A 371 -22.25 5.74 -4.87
C ASN A 371 -23.53 4.91 -4.98
N GLN A 372 -23.39 3.62 -5.29
CA GLN A 372 -24.52 2.74 -5.55
C GLN A 372 -24.42 1.40 -4.82
N ALA A 373 -25.50 0.97 -4.19
CA ALA A 373 -25.66 -0.41 -3.71
C ALA A 373 -27.13 -0.80 -3.64
N ALA A 374 -27.47 -2.09 -3.54
CA ALA A 374 -28.87 -2.47 -3.36
C ALA A 374 -29.47 -1.86 -2.08
N GLN A 375 -28.68 -1.78 -1.00
CA GLN A 375 -29.04 -1.11 0.25
C GLN A 375 -27.92 -0.17 0.72
N GLY A 376 -28.26 1.03 1.18
CA GLY A 376 -27.29 2.00 1.66
C GLY A 376 -26.38 2.49 0.53
N GLY A 377 -26.91 3.31 -0.38
CA GLY A 377 -26.23 3.64 -1.64
C GLY A 377 -24.84 4.23 -1.43
N ALA A 378 -24.66 5.04 -0.37
CA ALA A 378 -23.34 5.37 0.15
C ALA A 378 -22.94 4.48 1.32
N ILE A 379 -23.75 4.47 2.38
CA ILE A 379 -23.38 3.87 3.66
C ILE A 379 -24.42 2.83 4.07
N TYR A 380 -23.93 1.63 4.39
CA TYR A 380 -24.68 0.64 5.14
C TYR A 380 -23.97 0.38 6.49
N ALA A 381 -24.63 0.77 7.58
CA ALA A 381 -24.15 0.64 8.94
C ALA A 381 -24.94 -0.46 9.66
N ASP A 382 -24.40 -1.68 9.68
CA ASP A 382 -25.01 -2.84 10.34
C ASP A 382 -24.61 -2.92 11.81
N GLN A 383 -25.55 -2.67 12.73
CA GLN A 383 -25.33 -2.77 14.17
C GLN A 383 -24.10 -2.00 14.66
N SER A 384 -23.72 -0.95 13.92
CA SER A 384 -22.55 -0.12 14.20
C SER A 384 -22.97 1.21 14.81
N ILE A 385 -22.06 1.82 15.57
CA ILE A 385 -22.26 3.17 16.11
C ILE A 385 -21.68 4.16 15.12
N SER A 386 -22.52 5.02 14.55
CA SER A 386 -22.13 5.98 13.52
C SER A 386 -22.19 7.41 14.03
N THR A 387 -21.13 8.18 13.82
CA THR A 387 -21.10 9.63 14.00
C THR A 387 -20.66 10.27 12.70
N ILE A 388 -21.60 10.95 12.03
CA ILE A 388 -21.39 11.55 10.72
C ILE A 388 -21.62 13.06 10.86
N SER A 389 -20.65 13.88 10.45
CA SER A 389 -20.74 15.32 10.63
C SER A 389 -20.10 16.17 9.56
N ALA A 390 -20.72 17.31 9.26
CA ALA A 390 -20.24 18.22 8.21
C ALA A 390 -20.02 17.53 6.84
N CYS A 391 -20.66 16.39 6.61
CA CYS A 391 -20.52 15.62 5.37
C CYS A 391 -21.56 16.05 4.34
N THR A 392 -21.23 15.90 3.06
CA THR A 392 -22.13 16.17 1.95
C THR A 392 -22.38 14.89 1.16
N PHE A 393 -23.65 14.48 1.09
CA PHE A 393 -24.12 13.32 0.34
C PHE A 393 -24.91 13.76 -0.88
N VAL A 394 -24.51 13.35 -2.08
CA VAL A 394 -25.15 13.80 -3.34
C VAL A 394 -25.39 12.64 -4.28
N ASN A 395 -26.66 12.42 -4.63
CA ASN A 395 -27.08 11.45 -5.64
C ASN A 395 -26.48 10.05 -5.43
N ASN A 396 -26.44 9.59 -4.17
CA ASN A 396 -26.19 8.18 -3.88
C ASN A 396 -27.49 7.41 -4.10
N SER A 397 -27.38 6.19 -4.62
CA SER A 397 -28.48 5.41 -5.16
C SER A 397 -28.59 4.05 -4.46
N ALA A 398 -29.79 3.73 -3.98
CA ALA A 398 -30.13 2.39 -3.56
C ALA A 398 -31.56 2.02 -3.97
N PRO A 399 -31.74 1.06 -4.90
CA PRO A 399 -33.06 0.71 -5.42
C PRO A 399 -33.92 -0.05 -4.41
N SER A 400 -33.33 -0.73 -3.42
CA SER A 400 -34.09 -1.43 -2.40
C SER A 400 -34.38 -0.53 -1.19
N GLN A 401 -33.33 -0.02 -0.51
CA GLN A 401 -33.48 0.68 0.78
C GLN A 401 -32.32 1.63 1.08
N GLY A 402 -32.61 2.81 1.64
CA GLY A 402 -31.60 3.76 2.12
C GLY A 402 -30.75 4.34 1.00
N GLY A 403 -31.37 5.16 0.15
CA GLY A 403 -30.78 5.79 -1.03
C GLY A 403 -29.37 6.32 -0.80
N SER A 404 -29.15 7.07 0.28
CA SER A 404 -27.81 7.43 0.75
C SER A 404 -27.35 6.60 1.93
N ILE A 405 -28.14 6.53 3.00
CA ILE A 405 -27.72 5.91 4.27
C ILE A 405 -28.76 4.89 4.72
N TYR A 406 -28.28 3.70 5.07
CA TYR A 406 -29.05 2.69 5.78
C TYR A 406 -28.32 2.33 7.09
N SER A 407 -28.95 2.50 8.26
CA SER A 407 -28.34 2.20 9.56
C SER A 407 -29.26 1.37 10.45
N THR A 408 -28.81 0.18 10.86
CA THR A 408 -29.51 -0.62 11.89
C THR A 408 -29.00 -0.36 13.30
N GLY A 409 -27.80 0.22 13.44
CA GLY A 409 -27.23 0.65 14.72
C GLY A 409 -27.49 2.14 15.03
N ALA A 410 -26.98 2.59 16.18
CA ALA A 410 -27.14 3.97 16.63
C ALA A 410 -26.41 4.96 15.71
N MET A 411 -27.09 6.04 15.32
CA MET A 411 -26.55 7.04 14.40
C MET A 411 -26.70 8.45 14.96
N THR A 412 -25.60 9.20 14.94
CA THR A 412 -25.58 10.65 15.17
C THR A 412 -25.19 11.35 13.87
N LEU A 413 -26.08 12.20 13.34
CA LEU A 413 -25.90 12.92 12.08
C LEU A 413 -26.06 14.42 12.31
N TYR A 414 -25.01 15.21 12.12
CA TYR A 414 -25.12 16.65 12.36
C TYR A 414 -24.39 17.54 11.35
N ASN A 415 -24.98 18.69 11.05
CA ASN A 415 -24.48 19.68 10.10
C ASN A 415 -24.18 19.08 8.70
N CYS A 416 -24.89 18.04 8.30
CA CYS A 416 -24.69 17.39 7.00
C CYS A 416 -25.64 17.97 5.94
N VAL A 417 -25.25 17.80 4.67
CA VAL A 417 -26.13 18.02 3.53
C VAL A 417 -26.40 16.68 2.87
N VAL A 418 -27.66 16.33 2.67
CA VAL A 418 -28.05 15.07 2.04
C VAL A 418 -29.01 15.37 0.91
N SER A 419 -28.64 15.02 -0.31
CA SER A 419 -29.43 15.29 -1.51
C SER A 419 -29.53 14.05 -2.38
N SER A 420 -30.76 13.69 -2.75
CA SER A 420 -31.06 12.53 -3.59
C SER A 420 -32.05 12.90 -4.68
N SER A 421 -31.92 12.23 -5.82
CA SER A 421 -32.90 12.22 -6.92
C SER A 421 -33.64 10.88 -7.03
N GLU A 422 -33.38 9.95 -6.11
CA GLU A 422 -33.98 8.62 -5.98
C GLU A 422 -34.68 8.43 -4.62
N SER A 423 -35.37 7.28 -4.44
CA SER A 423 -36.16 6.88 -3.26
C SER A 423 -35.44 6.97 -1.90
N SER A 424 -36.23 6.98 -0.81
CA SER A 424 -35.86 7.01 0.62
C SER A 424 -34.40 7.32 0.95
N THR A 425 -34.08 8.59 1.19
CA THR A 425 -32.68 9.06 1.31
C THR A 425 -31.96 8.45 2.52
N ILE A 426 -32.63 8.42 3.67
CA ILE A 426 -32.13 7.85 4.92
C ILE A 426 -33.13 6.82 5.45
N ILE A 427 -32.65 5.65 5.84
CA ILE A 427 -33.43 4.68 6.60
C ILE A 427 -32.64 4.31 7.86
N SER A 428 -33.29 4.42 9.02
CA SER A 428 -32.68 3.96 10.28
C SER A 428 -33.65 3.18 11.15
N SER A 429 -33.19 2.01 11.59
CA SER A 429 -33.87 1.19 12.59
C SER A 429 -33.21 1.21 13.97
N GLY A 430 -32.08 1.91 14.11
CA GLY A 430 -31.43 2.16 15.39
C GLY A 430 -31.89 3.46 16.04
N SER A 431 -31.24 3.85 17.14
CA SER A 431 -31.46 5.17 17.75
C SER A 431 -30.82 6.26 16.91
N VAL A 432 -31.53 7.38 16.70
CA VAL A 432 -31.04 8.47 15.86
C VAL A 432 -30.98 9.79 16.63
N ILE A 433 -29.87 10.50 16.51
CA ILE A 433 -29.75 11.90 16.93
C ILE A 433 -29.35 12.74 15.72
N GLN A 434 -30.22 13.66 15.32
CA GLN A 434 -29.95 14.59 14.24
C GLN A 434 -29.91 16.03 14.73
N ARG A 435 -28.92 16.78 14.21
CA ARG A 435 -28.88 18.22 14.43
C ARG A 435 -28.36 19.02 13.26
N GLY A 436 -29.14 19.98 12.78
CA GLY A 436 -28.66 21.02 11.86
C GLY A 436 -28.39 20.52 10.44
N ASN A 437 -28.98 19.41 10.01
CA ASN A 437 -28.78 18.91 8.65
C ASN A 437 -29.72 19.60 7.66
N ARG A 438 -29.34 19.54 6.39
CA ARG A 438 -30.14 20.00 5.25
C ARG A 438 -30.41 18.81 4.33
N MET A 439 -31.67 18.43 4.19
CA MET A 439 -32.08 17.25 3.44
C MET A 439 -32.97 17.63 2.26
N TYR A 440 -32.61 17.12 1.09
CA TYR A 440 -33.26 17.44 -0.18
C TYR A 440 -33.62 16.17 -0.95
N LEU A 441 -34.87 16.06 -1.39
CA LEU A 441 -35.32 14.99 -2.28
C LEU A 441 -35.99 15.55 -3.53
N TYR A 442 -35.40 15.22 -4.68
CA TYR A 442 -35.84 15.64 -6.00
C TYR A 442 -36.61 14.49 -6.70
N ASN A 443 -37.54 14.84 -7.59
CA ASN A 443 -38.30 13.94 -8.50
C ASN A 443 -39.60 13.28 -8.01
N ASN A 444 -40.37 13.92 -7.13
CA ASN A 444 -41.75 13.53 -6.77
C ASN A 444 -41.96 12.09 -6.23
N ALA A 445 -40.90 11.34 -5.93
CA ALA A 445 -40.97 9.94 -5.51
C ALA A 445 -40.11 9.69 -4.27
N GLY A 446 -40.69 9.01 -3.28
CA GLY A 446 -40.00 8.59 -2.05
C GLY A 446 -40.19 9.54 -0.86
N THR A 447 -39.64 9.10 0.26
CA THR A 447 -39.59 9.77 1.56
C THR A 447 -38.16 10.31 1.76
N ILE A 448 -37.93 11.40 2.49
CA ILE A 448 -36.54 11.79 2.81
C ILE A 448 -35.96 10.82 3.84
N GLU A 449 -36.72 10.55 4.90
CA GLU A 449 -36.26 9.76 6.03
C GLU A 449 -37.33 8.80 6.55
N THR A 450 -36.94 7.54 6.78
CA THR A 450 -37.77 6.55 7.46
C THR A 450 -37.11 6.15 8.78
N LEU A 451 -37.81 6.35 9.89
CA LEU A 451 -37.33 6.08 11.25
C LEU A 451 -38.14 4.95 11.88
N THR A 452 -37.46 3.93 12.41
CA THR A 452 -38.10 2.83 13.14
C THR A 452 -37.58 2.65 14.57
N GLY A 453 -36.68 3.53 15.02
CA GLY A 453 -36.13 3.53 16.35
C GLY A 453 -36.33 4.88 17.06
N PRO A 454 -36.00 4.94 18.37
CA PRO A 454 -36.11 6.17 19.14
C PRO A 454 -35.21 7.26 18.56
N SER A 455 -35.78 8.42 18.27
CA SER A 455 -35.08 9.46 17.51
C SER A 455 -35.28 10.86 18.08
N VAL A 456 -34.26 11.70 17.98
CA VAL A 456 -34.30 13.13 18.30
C VAL A 456 -33.82 13.90 17.10
N LEU A 457 -34.69 14.74 16.53
CA LEU A 457 -34.41 15.58 15.37
C LEU A 457 -34.46 17.04 15.80
N SER A 458 -33.41 17.81 15.52
CA SER A 458 -33.33 19.20 15.97
C SER A 458 -32.70 20.16 14.97
N ASN A 459 -33.34 21.29 14.70
CA ASN A 459 -32.82 22.29 13.74
C ASN A 459 -32.61 21.74 12.32
N GLU A 460 -33.40 20.75 11.90
CA GLU A 460 -33.31 20.18 10.57
C GLU A 460 -33.98 21.09 9.54
N TYR A 461 -33.44 21.15 8.32
CA TYR A 461 -34.09 21.75 7.16
C TYR A 461 -34.39 20.66 6.14
N VAL A 462 -35.66 20.52 5.78
CA VAL A 462 -36.14 19.46 4.91
C VAL A 462 -36.92 20.05 3.75
N SER A 463 -36.60 19.63 2.53
CA SER A 463 -37.26 20.09 1.31
C SER A 463 -37.39 18.95 0.32
N GLN A 464 -38.62 18.65 -0.08
CA GLN A 464 -38.89 17.64 -1.09
C GLN A 464 -39.90 18.12 -2.12
N SER A 465 -39.80 17.54 -3.30
CA SER A 465 -40.79 17.71 -4.37
C SER A 465 -41.93 16.69 -4.29
N SER A 466 -41.72 15.60 -3.54
CA SER A 466 -42.66 14.48 -3.35
C SER A 466 -43.96 14.86 -2.63
N SER A 467 -45.04 14.18 -3.02
CA SER A 467 -46.32 14.18 -2.29
C SER A 467 -46.33 13.17 -1.13
N GLN A 468 -45.32 12.30 -1.05
CA GLN A 468 -45.15 11.36 0.06
C GLN A 468 -44.68 12.11 1.33
N PRO A 469 -44.81 11.50 2.52
CA PRO A 469 -44.25 12.08 3.74
C PRO A 469 -42.76 12.37 3.59
N ALA A 470 -42.29 13.50 4.11
CA ALA A 470 -40.85 13.77 4.13
C ALA A 470 -40.16 12.90 5.18
N ILE A 471 -40.80 12.76 6.34
CA ILE A 471 -40.35 11.93 7.44
C ILE A 471 -41.46 10.94 7.77
N GLN A 472 -41.15 9.65 7.66
CA GLN A 472 -42.07 8.56 7.96
C GLN A 472 -41.62 7.83 9.22
N LEU A 473 -42.53 7.70 10.18
CA LEU A 473 -42.31 6.98 11.43
C LEU A 473 -42.97 5.60 11.35
N LEU A 474 -42.20 4.55 11.65
CA LEU A 474 -42.68 3.16 11.71
C LEU A 474 -42.24 2.49 13.02
N GLN A 475 -43.13 2.31 13.98
CA GLN A 475 -42.85 1.82 15.35
C GLN A 475 -41.81 2.67 16.10
N ALA A 476 -41.77 3.98 15.84
CA ALA A 476 -40.76 4.89 16.38
C ALA A 476 -41.31 5.87 17.43
N ALA A 477 -40.47 6.24 18.39
CA ALA A 477 -40.70 7.35 19.32
C ALA A 477 -39.78 8.51 18.94
N VAL A 478 -40.33 9.64 18.48
CA VAL A 478 -39.55 10.75 17.92
C VAL A 478 -39.84 12.07 18.62
N ILE A 479 -38.78 12.76 19.02
CA ILE A 479 -38.81 14.15 19.47
C ILE A 479 -38.33 15.04 18.32
N ILE A 480 -39.15 16.03 17.94
CA ILE A 480 -38.82 17.00 16.89
C ILE A 480 -38.80 18.39 17.50
N ASN A 481 -37.68 19.10 17.35
CA ASN A 481 -37.49 20.44 17.90
C ASN A 481 -36.95 21.39 16.81
N ASN A 482 -37.64 22.51 16.58
CA ASN A 482 -37.18 23.57 15.68
C ASN A 482 -36.80 23.10 14.25
N CYS A 483 -37.55 22.15 13.68
CA CYS A 483 -37.29 21.65 12.31
C CYS A 483 -38.15 22.40 11.28
N THR A 484 -37.56 22.75 10.14
CA THR A 484 -38.20 23.48 9.05
C THR A 484 -38.54 22.55 7.90
N MET A 485 -39.83 22.45 7.57
CA MET A 485 -40.33 21.74 6.38
C MET A 485 -40.61 22.77 5.28
N ALA A 486 -39.65 23.00 4.39
CA ALA A 486 -39.71 24.11 3.43
C ALA A 486 -40.62 23.85 2.23
N SER A 487 -40.71 22.61 1.76
CA SER A 487 -41.63 22.20 0.68
C SER A 487 -41.81 20.68 0.66
N GLY A 488 -43.03 20.24 0.27
CA GLY A 488 -43.46 18.86 0.08
C GLY A 488 -43.52 18.00 1.35
N GLY A 489 -44.60 17.23 1.51
CA GLY A 489 -44.93 16.24 2.56
C GLY A 489 -44.51 16.53 4.01
N GLY A 490 -45.47 16.47 4.93
CA GLY A 490 -45.20 16.62 6.36
C GLY A 490 -44.49 15.42 7.00
N ILE A 491 -44.46 15.41 8.33
CA ILE A 491 -44.14 14.23 9.13
C ILE A 491 -45.41 13.41 9.26
N THR A 492 -45.34 12.10 9.02
CA THR A 492 -46.49 11.20 9.20
C THR A 492 -46.13 9.97 10.03
N THR A 493 -47.05 9.57 10.90
CA THR A 493 -47.10 8.26 11.52
C THR A 493 -47.96 7.32 10.67
N SER A 494 -47.62 6.03 10.58
CA SER A 494 -48.52 5.07 9.94
C SER A 494 -49.77 4.84 10.82
N ALA A 495 -50.94 4.65 10.21
CA ALA A 495 -52.24 4.66 10.91
C ALA A 495 -52.42 3.49 11.92
N ASP A 496 -51.61 2.44 11.78
CA ASP A 496 -51.61 1.24 12.63
C ASP A 496 -50.36 1.14 13.51
N ASP A 497 -49.62 2.24 13.65
CA ASP A 497 -48.35 2.25 14.38
C ASP A 497 -48.46 2.82 15.78
N ASN A 498 -47.86 2.11 16.75
CA ASN A 498 -47.64 2.61 18.12
C ASN A 498 -46.53 3.69 18.17
N SER A 499 -46.39 4.48 17.10
CA SER A 499 -45.43 5.57 17.02
C SER A 499 -45.88 6.74 17.90
N SER A 500 -44.91 7.39 18.55
CA SER A 500 -45.17 8.60 19.35
C SER A 500 -44.36 9.76 18.81
N LEU A 501 -45.02 10.91 18.65
CA LEU A 501 -44.42 12.14 18.13
C LEU A 501 -44.60 13.25 19.15
N LEU A 502 -43.49 13.85 19.58
CA LEU A 502 -43.48 14.99 20.49
C LEU A 502 -42.81 16.17 19.78
N THR A 503 -43.57 17.23 19.55
CA THR A 503 -43.14 18.41 18.78
C THR A 503 -43.09 19.63 19.70
N SER A 504 -42.00 20.40 19.64
CA SER A 504 -41.85 21.69 20.33
C SER A 504 -41.45 22.80 19.38
#